data_AF-A0A2S4KNJ5-F1
#
_entry.id   AF-A0A2S4KNJ5-F1
#
_cell.length_a   1.000
_cell.length_b   1.000
_cell.length_c   1.000
_cell.angle_alpha   90.00
_cell.angle_beta   90.00
_cell.angle_gamma   90.00
#
_symmetry.space_group_name_H-M   'P 1'
#
loop_
_entity.id
_entity.type
_entity.pdbx_description
1 polymer ?
#
loop_
_entity_poly.entity_id
_entity_poly.type
_entity_poly.pdbx_seq_one_letter_code
_entity_poly.pdbx_strand_id
1 'polypeptide(L)'
;MYAAVARVSADDITDIEKAREGIRLKRFFASRGLLIITIPTKVHERLHIGLYENIRDEIVQMGLRNHWESTGTTTYREQGYPNGDGGEGDSTGGPRQRSGPQDWPTLVIESGYSQTLEGLRNTIRWWFNASNHQVKIVILAKIEIARGQIIVEKYDEVPAQPRQGATTTRTTATSLEPRLSQVINIARATGNADPLNPTSYTQLVSGEEYPWNETAPELDPGRHGAGAAVRGPRAGQGVLRRADGTMGLLDL
;
A
#
# COMPACT_ATOMS: atom_id res chain seq x y z
N MET A 1 -12.28 3.08 -1.79
CA MET A 1 -12.41 2.49 -3.14
C MET A 1 -11.21 3.00 -3.95
N TYR A 2 -10.77 2.34 -5.01
CA TYR A 2 -9.66 2.84 -5.82
C TYR A 2 -10.00 2.78 -7.32
N ALA A 3 -9.33 3.63 -8.08
CA ALA A 3 -9.30 3.56 -9.54
C ALA A 3 -7.85 3.42 -10.01
N ALA A 4 -7.63 2.64 -11.06
CA ALA A 4 -6.34 2.50 -11.72
C ALA A 4 -6.40 3.18 -13.08
N VAL A 5 -5.48 4.10 -13.34
CA VAL A 5 -5.35 4.84 -14.59
C VAL A 5 -4.02 4.48 -15.22
N ALA A 6 -4.06 3.89 -16.41
CA ALA A 6 -2.87 3.49 -17.15
C ALA A 6 -2.44 4.55 -18.18
N ARG A 7 -1.21 4.43 -18.67
CA ARG A 7 -0.59 5.34 -19.66
C ARG A 7 -0.43 6.77 -19.16
N VAL A 8 -0.19 6.94 -17.86
CA VAL A 8 0.07 8.23 -17.22
C VAL A 8 1.58 8.49 -17.27
N SER A 9 2.00 9.57 -17.92
CA SER A 9 3.39 10.03 -17.96
C SER A 9 3.75 10.85 -16.72
N ALA A 10 5.04 11.15 -16.53
CA ALA A 10 5.48 12.02 -15.45
C ALA A 10 4.98 13.47 -15.60
N ASP A 11 4.86 13.94 -16.84
CA ASP A 11 4.31 15.26 -17.13
C ASP A 11 2.81 15.29 -16.79
N ASP A 12 2.07 14.23 -17.14
CA ASP A 12 0.65 14.09 -16.75
C ASP A 12 0.48 14.13 -15.23
N ILE A 13 1.37 13.50 -14.46
CA ILE A 13 1.32 13.53 -12.99
C ILE A 13 1.51 14.94 -12.46
N THR A 14 2.48 15.68 -13.00
CA THR A 14 2.74 17.05 -12.57
C THR A 14 1.49 17.93 -12.82
N ASP A 15 0.82 17.74 -13.95
CA ASP A 15 -0.39 18.48 -14.28
C ASP A 15 -1.60 18.03 -13.45
N ILE A 16 -1.76 16.73 -13.20
CA ILE A 16 -2.79 16.18 -12.31
C ILE A 16 -2.62 16.72 -10.89
N GLU A 17 -1.39 16.79 -10.37
CA GLU A 17 -1.12 17.31 -9.02
C GLU A 17 -1.45 18.79 -8.88
N LYS A 18 -1.24 19.58 -9.95
CA LYS A 18 -1.64 21.00 -9.99
C LYS A 18 -3.14 21.19 -10.15
N ALA A 19 -3.80 20.32 -10.91
CA ALA A 19 -5.21 20.46 -11.28
C ALA A 19 -6.19 19.73 -10.36
N ARG A 20 -5.71 18.81 -9.50
CA ARG A 20 -6.58 17.98 -8.66
C ARG A 20 -7.34 18.83 -7.64
N GLU A 21 -8.66 18.66 -7.62
CA GLU A 21 -9.52 19.06 -6.52
C GLU A 21 -10.29 17.83 -6.02
N GLY A 22 -10.14 17.49 -4.73
CA GLY A 22 -10.86 16.37 -4.12
C GLY A 22 -10.42 14.96 -4.53
N ILE A 23 -9.36 14.81 -5.35
CA ILE A 23 -8.80 13.52 -5.79
C ILE A 23 -7.52 13.22 -5.00
N ARG A 24 -7.45 12.03 -4.36
CA ARG A 24 -6.29 11.55 -3.60
C ARG A 24 -5.44 10.61 -4.45
N LEU A 25 -4.14 10.89 -4.59
CA LEU A 25 -3.23 10.07 -5.40
C LEU A 25 -2.56 9.05 -4.49
N LYS A 26 -2.92 7.78 -4.62
CA LYS A 26 -2.38 6.74 -3.75
C LYS A 26 -0.95 6.40 -4.12
N ARG A 27 -0.74 6.13 -5.41
CA ARG A 27 0.51 5.56 -5.90
C ARG A 27 0.71 5.84 -7.37
N PHE A 28 1.87 6.34 -7.74
CA PHE A 28 2.31 6.41 -9.13
C PHE A 28 3.49 5.47 -9.34
N PHE A 29 3.36 4.61 -10.36
CA PHE A 29 4.40 3.71 -10.84
C PHE A 29 4.91 4.22 -12.19
N ALA A 30 6.01 4.97 -12.18
CA ALA A 30 6.55 5.64 -13.35
C ALA A 30 6.92 4.66 -14.46
N SER A 31 7.56 3.55 -14.09
CA SER A 31 7.97 2.49 -15.04
C SER A 31 6.80 1.81 -15.76
N ARG A 32 5.59 1.84 -15.17
CA ARG A 32 4.38 1.22 -15.72
C ARG A 32 3.42 2.25 -16.32
N GLY A 33 3.70 3.54 -16.15
CA GLY A 33 2.76 4.62 -16.41
C GLY A 33 1.40 4.38 -15.74
N LEU A 34 1.41 3.90 -14.49
CA LEU A 34 0.20 3.50 -13.75
C LEU A 34 0.00 4.40 -12.55
N LEU A 35 -1.17 5.04 -12.47
CA LEU A 35 -1.62 5.84 -11.34
C LEU A 35 -2.77 5.15 -10.62
N ILE A 36 -2.60 4.94 -9.32
CA ILE A 36 -3.64 4.48 -8.41
C ILE A 36 -4.21 5.70 -7.69
N ILE A 37 -5.52 5.87 -7.81
CA ILE A 37 -6.27 6.95 -7.19
C ILE A 37 -7.10 6.36 -6.06
N THR A 38 -7.02 6.96 -4.88
CA THR A 38 -7.94 6.65 -3.78
C THR A 38 -9.22 7.45 -3.96
N ILE A 39 -10.34 6.73 -3.97
CA ILE A 39 -11.67 7.30 -3.83
C ILE A 39 -12.03 7.19 -2.33
N PRO A 40 -11.92 8.28 -1.57
CA PRO A 40 -12.17 8.27 -0.14
C PRO A 40 -13.65 7.95 0.10
N THR A 41 -13.90 6.90 0.88
CA THR A 41 -15.25 6.56 1.36
C THR A 41 -15.26 6.67 2.87
N LYS A 42 -16.43 6.88 3.48
CA LYS A 42 -16.55 6.92 4.95
C LYS A 42 -15.96 5.69 5.63
N VAL A 43 -16.08 4.52 5.00
CA VAL A 43 -15.50 3.27 5.51
C VAL A 43 -13.97 3.31 5.45
N HIS A 44 -13.41 3.79 4.34
CA HIS A 44 -11.96 3.95 4.18
C HIS A 44 -11.38 4.93 5.20
N GLU A 45 -11.96 6.13 5.30
CA GLU A 45 -11.48 7.18 6.21
C GLU A 45 -11.53 6.70 7.67
N ARG A 46 -12.62 6.04 8.10
CA ARG A 46 -12.72 5.49 9.45
C ARG A 46 -11.68 4.42 9.76
N LEU A 47 -11.18 3.70 8.75
CA LEU A 47 -10.25 2.60 8.94
C LEU A 47 -8.86 3.09 9.36
N HIS A 48 -8.41 4.24 8.85
CA HIS A 48 -7.09 4.78 9.20
C HIS A 48 -7.13 5.93 10.22
N ILE A 49 -8.14 6.82 10.17
CA ILE A 49 -8.17 8.01 11.04
C ILE A 49 -8.16 7.62 12.51
N GLY A 50 -9.04 6.69 12.92
CA GLY A 50 -9.12 6.27 14.32
C GLY A 50 -7.84 5.58 14.81
N LEU A 51 -7.17 4.79 13.95
CA LEU A 51 -5.88 4.20 14.29
C LEU A 51 -4.81 5.27 14.48
N TYR A 52 -4.76 6.27 13.60
CA TYR A 52 -3.80 7.36 13.69
C TYR A 52 -4.03 8.23 14.93
N GLU A 53 -5.29 8.59 15.19
CA GLU A 53 -5.67 9.39 16.36
C GLU A 53 -5.28 8.70 17.66
N ASN A 54 -5.57 7.40 17.80
CA ASN A 54 -5.18 6.63 18.98
C ASN A 54 -3.66 6.63 19.19
N ILE A 55 -2.87 6.41 18.12
CA ILE A 55 -1.40 6.45 18.22
C ILE A 55 -0.92 7.85 18.62
N ARG A 56 -1.52 8.89 18.03
CA ARG A 56 -1.19 10.28 18.35
C ARG A 56 -1.54 10.62 19.81
N ASP A 57 -2.66 10.12 20.32
CA ASP A 57 -3.06 10.33 21.71
C ASP A 57 -2.10 9.66 22.68
N GLU A 58 -1.61 8.45 22.37
CA GLU A 58 -0.53 7.82 23.14
C GLU A 58 0.78 8.64 23.11
N ILE A 59 1.14 9.20 21.94
CA ILE A 59 2.29 10.11 21.82
C ILE A 59 2.12 11.36 22.70
N VAL A 60 0.90 11.90 22.77
CA VAL A 60 0.58 13.03 23.64
C VAL A 60 0.68 12.63 25.12
N GLN A 61 0.16 11.47 25.50
CA GLN A 61 0.24 10.95 26.86
C GLN A 61 1.69 10.69 27.32
N MET A 62 2.59 10.32 26.39
CA MET A 62 4.03 10.24 26.62
C MET A 62 4.72 11.62 26.79
N GLY A 63 3.99 12.74 26.69
CA GLY A 63 4.55 14.09 26.78
C GLY A 63 5.23 14.57 25.50
N LEU A 64 5.07 13.85 24.38
CA LEU A 64 5.80 14.11 23.13
C LEU A 64 5.01 14.94 22.11
N ARG A 65 3.90 15.56 22.52
CA ARG A 65 3.03 16.37 21.63
C ARG A 65 3.79 17.37 20.76
N ASN A 66 4.74 18.08 21.36
CA ASN A 66 5.51 19.13 20.66
C ASN A 66 6.69 18.58 19.85
N HIS A 67 6.95 17.26 19.95
CA HIS A 67 8.01 16.55 19.27
C HIS A 67 7.49 15.67 18.12
N TRP A 68 6.19 15.65 17.88
CA TRP A 68 5.56 14.91 16.79
C TRP A 68 4.89 15.83 15.79
N GLU A 69 5.04 15.52 14.52
CA GLU A 69 4.40 16.23 13.41
C GLU A 69 3.56 15.28 12.57
N SER A 70 2.32 15.68 12.33
CA SER A 70 1.39 14.97 11.45
C SER A 70 1.50 15.51 10.04
N THR A 71 1.89 14.64 9.11
CA THR A 71 2.06 14.98 7.69
C THR A 71 0.93 14.43 6.81
N GLY A 72 -0.01 13.67 7.39
CA GLY A 72 -1.26 13.30 6.71
C GLY A 72 -1.03 12.62 5.37
N THR A 73 -1.56 13.20 4.30
CA THR A 73 -1.52 12.69 2.92
C THR A 73 -0.50 13.41 2.05
N THR A 74 0.59 13.92 2.63
CA THR A 74 1.70 14.50 1.85
C THR A 74 2.18 13.51 0.78
N THR A 75 2.42 14.02 -0.42
CA THR A 75 3.02 13.25 -1.52
C THR A 75 4.52 13.12 -1.32
N TYR A 76 5.02 11.89 -1.29
CA TYR A 76 6.44 11.58 -1.17
C TYR A 76 6.97 10.94 -2.46
N ARG A 77 8.22 11.25 -2.79
CA ARG A 77 8.93 10.76 -3.98
C ARG A 77 10.37 10.44 -3.63
N GLU A 78 10.93 9.47 -4.33
CA GLU A 78 12.33 9.09 -4.17
C GLU A 78 13.26 10.29 -4.43
N GLN A 79 14.23 10.48 -3.54
CA GLN A 79 15.14 11.63 -3.63
C GLN A 79 15.94 11.58 -4.94
N GLY A 80 16.01 12.71 -5.64
CA GLY A 80 16.69 12.81 -6.94
C GLY A 80 15.84 12.39 -8.14
N TYR A 81 14.62 11.90 -7.92
CA TYR A 81 13.70 11.46 -8.98
C TYR A 81 12.33 12.15 -8.84
N PRO A 82 12.23 13.48 -9.08
CA PRO A 82 10.97 14.22 -8.93
C PRO A 82 9.85 13.71 -9.87
N ASN A 83 10.23 13.08 -10.98
CA ASN A 83 9.33 12.48 -11.97
C ASN A 83 9.19 10.95 -11.79
N GLY A 84 9.82 10.39 -10.74
CA GLY A 84 9.81 8.97 -10.43
C GLY A 84 8.56 8.53 -9.67
N ASP A 85 8.61 7.33 -9.11
CA ASP A 85 7.54 6.78 -8.30
C ASP A 85 7.19 7.73 -7.14
N GLY A 86 5.89 7.82 -6.85
CA GLY A 86 5.37 8.68 -5.79
C GLY A 86 4.19 8.04 -5.06
N GLY A 87 3.94 8.47 -3.83
CA GLY A 87 2.88 7.90 -3.01
C GLY A 87 2.42 8.81 -1.89
N GLU A 88 1.16 8.62 -1.47
CA GLU A 88 0.54 9.30 -0.34
C GLU A 88 0.03 8.25 0.65
N GLY A 89 0.51 8.34 1.89
CA GLY A 89 -0.04 7.53 2.98
C GLY A 89 -1.46 7.98 3.29
N ASP A 90 -2.26 7.11 3.92
CA ASP A 90 -3.58 7.52 4.39
C ASP A 90 -3.48 8.36 5.66
N SER A 91 -2.50 8.06 6.50
CA SER A 91 -2.09 8.94 7.59
C SER A 91 -0.60 8.77 7.85
N THR A 92 0.12 9.87 8.02
CA THR A 92 1.57 9.83 8.21
C THR A 92 2.01 10.80 9.30
N GLY A 93 3.17 10.54 9.89
CA GLY A 93 3.81 11.46 10.82
C GLY A 93 5.15 10.97 11.33
N GLY A 94 5.82 11.82 12.09
CA GLY A 94 7.08 11.48 12.71
C GLY A 94 7.63 12.55 13.66
N PRO A 95 8.83 12.32 14.21
CA PRO A 95 9.52 13.31 15.03
C PRO A 95 9.71 14.63 14.28
N ARG A 96 9.39 15.74 14.94
CA ARG A 96 9.47 17.09 14.35
C ARG A 96 10.88 17.49 13.90
N GLN A 97 11.92 16.87 14.46
CA GLN A 97 13.31 17.08 14.00
C GLN A 97 13.56 16.54 12.59
N ARG A 98 12.61 15.77 12.03
CA ARG A 98 12.63 15.19 10.69
C ARG A 98 11.51 15.77 9.82
N SER A 99 11.26 17.07 9.94
CA SER A 99 10.20 17.77 9.21
C SER A 99 10.71 18.62 8.05
N GLY A 100 11.93 18.35 7.57
CA GLY A 100 12.48 19.01 6.40
C GLY A 100 11.64 18.73 5.14
N PRO A 101 11.69 19.58 4.10
CA PRO A 101 10.89 19.41 2.87
C PRO A 101 11.13 18.12 2.09
N GLN A 102 12.16 17.34 2.45
CA GLN A 102 12.54 16.07 1.83
C GLN A 102 12.54 14.91 2.82
N ASP A 103 12.20 15.18 4.09
CA ASP A 103 12.19 14.15 5.11
C ASP A 103 10.93 13.32 4.99
N TRP A 104 11.10 12.00 5.01
CA TRP A 104 10.00 11.05 4.98
C TRP A 104 9.45 10.83 6.40
N PRO A 105 8.17 10.46 6.54
CA PRO A 105 7.57 10.18 7.83
C PRO A 105 8.24 8.95 8.48
N THR A 106 8.15 8.82 9.80
CA THR A 106 8.57 7.58 10.48
C THR A 106 7.47 6.55 10.55
N LEU A 107 6.21 7.00 10.63
CA LEU A 107 5.01 6.19 10.71
C LEU A 107 4.14 6.44 9.48
N VAL A 108 3.72 5.37 8.84
CA VAL A 108 2.72 5.40 7.76
C VAL A 108 1.56 4.45 8.11
N ILE A 109 0.33 4.90 7.91
CA ILE A 109 -0.85 4.05 7.92
C ILE A 109 -1.40 3.94 6.50
N GLU A 110 -1.62 2.69 6.10
CA GLU A 110 -2.15 2.29 4.81
C GLU A 110 -3.47 1.57 5.00
N SER A 111 -4.55 2.07 4.40
CA SER A 111 -5.86 1.45 4.49
C SER A 111 -6.33 0.89 3.15
N GLY A 112 -6.97 -0.27 3.22
CA GLY A 112 -7.45 -0.99 2.06
C GLY A 112 -8.90 -1.37 2.20
N TYR A 113 -9.72 -0.96 1.23
CA TYR A 113 -11.09 -1.47 1.09
C TYR A 113 -11.21 -2.38 -0.13
N SER A 114 -10.94 -1.82 -1.31
CA SER A 114 -11.02 -2.58 -2.56
C SER A 114 -9.68 -3.19 -2.95
N GLN A 115 -8.56 -2.66 -2.47
CA GLN A 115 -7.22 -3.18 -2.77
C GLN A 115 -7.05 -4.61 -2.27
N THR A 116 -6.29 -5.41 -3.00
CA THR A 116 -5.86 -6.74 -2.54
C THR A 116 -4.89 -6.58 -1.36
N LEU A 117 -4.83 -7.59 -0.49
CA LEU A 117 -3.88 -7.59 0.62
C LEU A 117 -2.43 -7.59 0.11
N GLU A 118 -2.16 -8.32 -0.97
CA GLU A 118 -0.83 -8.37 -1.60
C GLU A 118 -0.42 -7.02 -2.21
N GLY A 119 -1.32 -6.34 -2.92
CA GLY A 119 -1.06 -4.99 -3.45
C GLY A 119 -0.77 -3.97 -2.35
N LEU A 120 -1.44 -4.08 -1.20
CA LEU A 120 -1.12 -3.26 -0.03
C LEU A 120 0.24 -3.64 0.58
N ARG A 121 0.59 -4.91 0.68
CA ARG A 121 1.94 -5.33 1.14
C ARG A 121 3.05 -4.84 0.20
N ASN A 122 2.80 -4.81 -1.11
CA ASN A 122 3.70 -4.17 -2.09
C ASN A 122 3.80 -2.66 -1.86
N THR A 123 2.69 -2.03 -1.45
CA THR A 123 2.67 -0.62 -1.06
C THR A 123 3.58 -0.37 0.15
N ILE A 124 3.49 -1.23 1.17
CA ILE A 124 4.34 -1.19 2.38
C ILE A 124 5.83 -1.28 2.01
N ARG A 125 6.23 -2.28 1.24
CA ARG A 125 7.65 -2.51 0.87
C ARG A 125 8.28 -1.27 0.24
N TRP A 126 7.54 -0.60 -0.62
CA TRP A 126 8.00 0.64 -1.24
C TRP A 126 8.16 1.79 -0.26
N TRP A 127 7.31 1.93 0.77
CA TRP A 127 7.50 2.99 1.76
C TRP A 127 8.86 2.88 2.44
N PHE A 128 9.31 1.66 2.76
CA PHE A 128 10.65 1.45 3.31
C PHE A 128 11.73 1.72 2.26
N ASN A 129 11.61 1.16 1.05
CA ASN A 129 12.65 1.27 0.03
C ASN A 129 12.80 2.70 -0.52
N ALA A 130 11.70 3.33 -0.96
CA ALA A 130 11.71 4.66 -1.58
C ALA A 130 12.10 5.76 -0.60
N SER A 131 11.84 5.57 0.69
CA SER A 131 12.27 6.49 1.74
C SER A 131 13.74 6.35 2.10
N ASN A 132 14.47 5.40 1.50
CA ASN A 132 15.80 4.98 1.94
C ASN A 132 15.79 4.68 3.43
N HIS A 133 14.84 3.83 3.86
CA HIS A 133 14.74 3.37 5.25
C HIS A 133 14.48 4.51 6.25
N GLN A 134 13.89 5.61 5.81
CA GLN A 134 13.50 6.70 6.71
C GLN A 134 12.18 6.43 7.43
N VAL A 135 11.26 5.71 6.76
CA VAL A 135 10.08 5.09 7.36
C VAL A 135 10.50 3.93 8.23
N LYS A 136 9.99 3.86 9.46
CA LYS A 136 10.37 2.84 10.45
C LYS A 136 9.24 1.89 10.78
N ILE A 137 8.00 2.37 10.69
CA ILE A 137 6.79 1.60 10.98
C ILE A 137 5.75 1.86 9.90
N VAL A 138 5.17 0.79 9.37
CA VAL A 138 3.97 0.87 8.53
C VAL A 138 2.88 0.01 9.13
N ILE A 139 1.69 0.56 9.30
CA ILE A 139 0.50 -0.17 9.74
C ILE A 139 -0.46 -0.27 8.56
N LEU A 140 -0.72 -1.49 8.11
CA LEU A 140 -1.74 -1.79 7.11
C LEU A 140 -3.03 -2.15 7.83
N ALA A 141 -4.15 -1.55 7.41
CA ALA A 141 -5.48 -1.92 7.85
C ALA A 141 -6.35 -2.25 6.62
N LYS A 142 -6.73 -3.52 6.47
CA LYS A 142 -7.56 -4.02 5.37
C LYS A 142 -8.92 -4.41 5.91
N ILE A 143 -9.99 -3.93 5.28
CA ILE A 143 -11.36 -4.39 5.56
C ILE A 143 -11.90 -5.24 4.40
N GLU A 144 -12.47 -6.39 4.73
CA GLU A 144 -13.16 -7.31 3.82
C GLU A 144 -14.62 -7.42 4.23
N ILE A 145 -15.46 -6.48 3.76
CA ILE A 145 -16.88 -6.39 4.15
C ILE A 145 -17.62 -7.70 3.87
N ALA A 146 -17.39 -8.32 2.71
CA ALA A 146 -18.06 -9.55 2.32
C ALA A 146 -17.75 -10.73 3.26
N ARG A 147 -16.58 -10.71 3.91
CA ARG A 147 -16.18 -11.72 4.90
C ARG A 147 -16.41 -11.27 6.34
N GLY A 148 -16.84 -10.02 6.56
CA GLY A 148 -16.96 -9.45 7.90
C GLY A 148 -15.64 -9.42 8.66
N GLN A 149 -14.53 -9.14 7.96
CA GLN A 149 -13.17 -9.23 8.49
C GLN A 149 -12.41 -7.91 8.40
N ILE A 150 -11.58 -7.64 9.40
CA ILE A 150 -10.54 -6.61 9.39
C ILE A 150 -9.21 -7.29 9.68
N ILE A 151 -8.21 -6.99 8.87
CA ILE A 151 -6.83 -7.45 9.03
C ILE A 151 -5.98 -6.22 9.31
N VAL A 152 -5.24 -6.22 10.41
CA VAL A 152 -4.23 -5.19 10.72
C VAL A 152 -2.87 -5.84 10.74
N GLU A 153 -1.95 -5.33 9.93
CA GLU A 153 -0.56 -5.80 9.89
C GLU A 153 0.37 -4.66 10.33
N LYS A 154 1.30 -4.95 11.23
CA LYS A 154 2.37 -4.03 11.63
C LYS A 154 3.68 -4.49 11.03
N TYR A 155 4.33 -3.60 10.31
CA TYR A 155 5.67 -3.79 9.79
C TYR A 155 6.65 -2.88 10.50
N ASP A 156 7.75 -3.46 10.97
CA ASP A 156 8.87 -2.72 11.55
C ASP A 156 10.09 -2.84 10.63
N GLU A 157 10.89 -1.80 10.58
CA GLU A 157 12.23 -1.90 10.02
C GLU A 157 13.17 -2.66 10.95
N VAL A 158 13.89 -3.64 10.40
CA VAL A 158 14.89 -4.40 11.13
C VAL A 158 16.18 -4.58 10.32
N PRO A 159 17.33 -4.82 10.98
CA PRO A 159 18.51 -5.33 10.30
C PRO A 159 18.21 -6.65 9.57
N ALA A 160 18.56 -6.70 8.28
CA ALA A 160 18.48 -7.91 7.49
C ALA A 160 19.47 -8.96 8.01
N GLN A 161 19.05 -10.22 8.04
CA GLN A 161 19.94 -11.30 8.45
C GLN A 161 21.05 -11.53 7.41
N PRO A 162 22.30 -11.79 7.84
CA PRO A 162 23.36 -12.15 6.90
C PRO A 162 22.99 -13.43 6.14
N ARG A 163 22.96 -13.37 4.80
CA ARG A 163 22.80 -14.58 3.97
C ARG A 163 23.98 -15.54 4.25
N GLN A 164 23.69 -16.75 4.72
CA GLN A 164 24.70 -17.78 4.91
C GLN A 164 25.33 -18.13 3.55
N GLY A 165 26.65 -17.92 3.40
CA GLY A 165 27.41 -18.31 2.21
C GLY A 165 27.94 -17.18 1.32
N ALA A 166 27.70 -15.90 1.65
CA ALA A 166 28.27 -14.79 0.89
C ALA A 166 29.74 -14.52 1.30
N THR A 167 30.69 -14.69 0.38
CA THR A 167 32.11 -14.31 0.58
C THR A 167 32.24 -12.79 0.65
N THR A 168 32.48 -12.24 1.84
CA THR A 168 32.53 -10.79 2.07
C THR A 168 33.88 -10.20 1.66
N THR A 169 33.92 -9.49 0.54
CA THR A 169 34.95 -8.47 0.24
C THR A 169 34.28 -7.13 -0.05
N ARG A 170 33.75 -6.49 1.00
CA ARG A 170 33.55 -5.03 1.14
C ARG A 170 32.78 -4.77 2.44
N THR A 171 33.11 -3.65 3.07
CA THR A 171 32.49 -3.05 4.25
C THR A 171 31.01 -3.44 4.41
N THR A 172 30.70 -4.22 5.45
CA THR A 172 29.35 -4.72 5.71
C THR A 172 28.47 -3.58 6.21
N ALA A 173 27.86 -2.83 5.30
CA ALA A 173 26.70 -2.04 5.64
C ALA A 173 25.61 -3.01 6.10
N THR A 174 25.10 -2.84 7.32
CA THR A 174 23.91 -3.57 7.79
C THR A 174 22.76 -3.22 6.85
N SER A 175 22.36 -4.16 5.99
CA SER A 175 21.18 -4.00 5.17
C SER A 175 19.95 -3.95 6.09
N LEU A 176 18.95 -3.14 5.75
CA LEU A 176 17.71 -3.01 6.49
C LEU A 176 16.58 -3.64 5.66
N GLU A 177 15.56 -4.18 6.32
CA GLU A 177 14.40 -4.76 5.65
C GLU A 177 13.11 -4.56 6.46
N PRO A 178 11.94 -4.48 5.78
CA PRO A 178 10.66 -4.48 6.45
C PRO A 178 10.27 -5.89 6.90
N ARG A 179 10.00 -6.05 8.20
CA ARG A 179 9.52 -7.30 8.78
C ARG A 179 8.10 -7.15 9.29
N LEU A 180 7.22 -8.06 8.89
CA LEU A 180 5.91 -8.23 9.50
C LEU A 180 6.11 -8.69 10.94
N SER A 181 5.77 -7.87 11.92
CA SER A 181 5.98 -8.18 13.34
C SER A 181 4.70 -8.55 14.07
N GLN A 182 3.55 -8.15 13.55
CA GLN A 182 2.27 -8.43 14.16
C GLN A 182 1.16 -8.50 13.10
N VAL A 183 0.26 -9.47 13.26
CA VAL A 183 -1.01 -9.54 12.55
C VAL A 183 -2.15 -9.61 13.56
N ILE A 184 -3.17 -8.79 13.36
CA ILE A 184 -4.42 -8.83 14.11
C ILE A 184 -5.55 -9.10 13.11
N ASN A 185 -6.20 -10.25 13.28
CA ASN A 185 -7.40 -10.59 12.52
C ASN A 185 -8.63 -10.40 13.42
N ILE A 186 -9.52 -9.51 13.02
CA ILE A 186 -10.81 -9.28 13.67
C ILE A 186 -11.88 -9.83 12.73
N ALA A 187 -12.61 -10.84 13.17
CA ALA A 187 -13.64 -11.50 12.36
C ALA A 187 -14.97 -11.49 13.09
N ARG A 188 -16.07 -11.27 12.37
CA ARG A 188 -17.41 -11.47 12.93
C ARG A 188 -17.65 -12.97 13.21
N ALA A 189 -18.14 -13.29 14.40
CA ALA A 189 -18.48 -14.65 14.80
C ALA A 189 -19.64 -15.20 13.97
N THR A 190 -19.56 -16.47 13.59
CA THR A 190 -20.65 -17.20 12.94
C THR A 190 -21.80 -17.41 13.93
N GLY A 191 -22.97 -16.83 13.64
CA GLY A 191 -24.20 -17.02 14.43
C GLY A 191 -24.57 -15.90 15.39
N ASN A 192 -23.73 -14.87 15.58
CA ASN A 192 -24.10 -13.65 16.30
C ASN A 192 -24.09 -12.46 15.34
N ALA A 193 -25.28 -11.96 14.98
CA ALA A 193 -25.44 -10.97 13.93
C ALA A 193 -25.44 -9.53 14.43
N ASP A 194 -25.45 -9.28 15.74
CA ASP A 194 -25.53 -7.92 16.27
C ASP A 194 -24.20 -7.19 16.04
N PRO A 195 -24.14 -6.19 15.13
CA PRO A 195 -22.91 -5.47 14.84
C PRO A 195 -22.48 -4.55 15.98
N LEU A 196 -23.37 -4.23 16.94
CA LEU A 196 -23.12 -3.33 18.06
C LEU A 196 -22.64 -4.06 19.31
N ASN A 197 -22.78 -5.39 19.37
CA ASN A 197 -22.30 -6.18 20.49
C ASN A 197 -20.81 -6.54 20.29
N PRO A 198 -19.88 -6.10 21.16
CA PRO A 198 -18.46 -6.43 21.03
C PRO A 198 -18.16 -7.93 21.05
N THR A 199 -18.99 -8.73 21.71
CA THR A 199 -18.83 -10.20 21.76
C THR A 199 -19.16 -10.90 20.44
N SER A 200 -19.71 -10.17 19.46
CA SER A 200 -19.94 -10.66 18.09
C SER A 200 -18.66 -10.74 17.26
N TYR A 201 -17.50 -10.35 17.79
CA TYR A 201 -16.23 -10.35 17.07
C TYR A 201 -15.18 -11.18 17.82
N THR A 202 -14.40 -11.96 17.06
CA THR A 202 -13.21 -12.64 17.57
C THR A 202 -11.96 -11.91 17.10
N GLN A 203 -10.97 -11.85 17.98
CA GLN A 203 -9.66 -11.29 17.68
C GLN A 203 -8.61 -12.39 17.79
N LEU A 204 -7.85 -12.58 16.71
CA LEU A 204 -6.66 -13.43 16.70
C LEU A 204 -5.46 -12.52 16.51
N VAL A 205 -4.54 -12.54 17.48
CA VAL A 205 -3.27 -11.82 17.41
C VAL A 205 -2.16 -12.84 17.22
N SER A 206 -1.40 -12.71 16.15
CA SER A 206 -0.16 -13.47 15.95
C SER A 206 1.03 -12.51 15.85
N GLY A 207 2.13 -12.91 16.47
CA GLY A 207 3.45 -12.34 16.23
C GLY A 207 4.32 -13.48 15.71
N GLU A 208 4.78 -13.38 14.46
CA GLU A 208 5.71 -14.34 13.89
C GLU A 208 6.83 -13.59 13.17
N GLU A 209 8.07 -13.97 13.46
CA GLU A 209 9.19 -13.76 12.55
C GLU A 209 8.90 -14.61 11.30
N TYR A 210 8.31 -14.01 10.27
CA TYR A 210 8.36 -14.60 8.93
C TYR A 210 9.76 -14.30 8.36
N PRO A 211 10.72 -15.24 8.34
CA PRO A 211 11.88 -15.08 7.51
C PRO A 211 11.41 -15.01 6.05
N TRP A 212 11.85 -13.96 5.37
CA TRP A 212 11.59 -13.73 3.96
C TRP A 212 12.11 -14.90 3.11
N ASN A 213 11.24 -15.55 2.33
CA ASN A 213 11.65 -16.43 1.25
C ASN A 213 11.61 -15.64 -0.07
N GLU A 214 12.77 -15.48 -0.72
CA GLU A 214 12.97 -14.77 -2.00
C GLU A 214 12.35 -15.43 -3.23
N THR A 215 11.37 -16.32 -3.06
CA THR A 215 10.74 -17.06 -4.17
C THR A 215 9.24 -16.84 -4.20
N ALA A 216 8.82 -15.64 -4.61
CA ALA A 216 7.55 -15.52 -5.32
C ALA A 216 7.77 -16.07 -6.75
N PRO A 217 6.89 -16.93 -7.28
CA PRO A 217 7.04 -17.45 -8.62
C PRO A 217 6.93 -16.31 -9.63
N GLU A 218 7.96 -16.16 -10.43
CA GLU A 218 7.93 -15.40 -11.68
C GLU A 218 6.76 -15.93 -12.52
N LEU A 219 5.75 -15.09 -12.77
CA LEU A 219 4.66 -15.43 -13.67
C LEU A 219 5.25 -15.53 -15.08
N ASP A 220 5.56 -16.76 -15.51
CA ASP A 220 5.83 -17.13 -16.89
C ASP A 220 4.60 -16.77 -17.75
N PRO A 221 4.69 -15.85 -18.72
CA PRO A 221 3.58 -15.46 -19.57
C PRO A 221 3.24 -16.52 -20.65
N GLY A 222 3.81 -17.72 -20.58
CA GLY A 222 3.86 -18.67 -21.68
C GLY A 222 3.18 -20.03 -21.50
N ARG A 223 2.03 -20.16 -20.83
CA ARG A 223 1.26 -21.43 -20.89
C ARG A 223 -0.26 -21.28 -20.69
N HIS A 224 -0.96 -20.88 -21.74
CA HIS A 224 -2.39 -21.17 -21.86
C HIS A 224 -2.59 -22.60 -22.36
N GLY A 225 -3.22 -23.42 -21.51
CA GLY A 225 -3.72 -24.74 -21.88
C GLY A 225 -4.73 -24.66 -23.01
N ALA A 226 -4.59 -25.59 -23.96
CA ALA A 226 -5.52 -25.81 -25.05
C ALA A 226 -6.89 -26.21 -24.50
N GLY A 227 -7.88 -25.34 -24.70
CA GLY A 227 -9.31 -25.63 -24.56
C GLY A 227 -10.00 -25.29 -25.89
N ALA A 228 -10.65 -26.29 -26.47
CA ALA A 228 -11.19 -26.28 -27.83
C ALA A 228 -12.22 -25.17 -28.09
N ALA A 229 -12.14 -24.56 -29.28
CA ALA A 229 -13.27 -23.88 -29.90
C ALA A 229 -13.30 -24.10 -31.42
N VAL A 230 -14.51 -24.40 -31.89
CA VAL A 230 -14.92 -24.90 -33.20
C VAL A 230 -14.77 -23.84 -34.31
N ARG A 231 -14.43 -24.29 -35.53
CA ARG A 231 -14.36 -23.49 -36.76
C ARG A 231 -15.75 -23.01 -37.23
N GLY A 232 -15.81 -21.76 -37.67
CA GLY A 232 -16.86 -21.19 -38.54
C GLY A 232 -16.32 -19.94 -39.29
N PRO A 233 -16.81 -19.60 -40.50
CA PRO A 233 -15.97 -19.08 -41.58
C PRO A 233 -15.80 -17.56 -41.67
N ARG A 234 -14.74 -17.16 -42.38
CA ARG A 234 -14.31 -15.80 -42.74
C ARG A 234 -15.13 -15.17 -43.87
N ALA A 235 -15.39 -13.87 -43.74
CA ALA A 235 -15.33 -12.77 -44.73
C ALA A 235 -15.86 -11.51 -43.99
N GLY A 236 -15.43 -10.26 -44.15
CA GLY A 236 -14.49 -9.54 -44.98
C GLY A 236 -14.79 -8.03 -44.80
N GLN A 237 -13.75 -7.19 -44.78
CA GLN A 237 -13.73 -5.72 -45.02
C GLN A 237 -14.55 -4.74 -44.15
N GLY A 238 -13.84 -3.80 -43.51
CA GLY A 238 -14.04 -2.36 -43.74
C GLY A 238 -14.69 -1.49 -42.64
N VAL A 239 -13.92 -0.46 -42.24
CA VAL A 239 -14.35 0.91 -41.84
C VAL A 239 -14.51 1.24 -40.34
N LEU A 240 -13.54 2.05 -39.86
CA LEU A 240 -13.58 3.18 -38.91
C LEU A 240 -14.89 3.45 -38.12
N ARG A 241 -14.82 3.41 -36.77
CA ARG A 241 -15.11 4.57 -35.87
C ARG A 241 -15.10 4.23 -34.37
N ARG A 242 -14.61 5.23 -33.62
CA ARG A 242 -14.86 5.65 -32.21
C ARG A 242 -14.29 4.78 -31.07
N ALA A 243 -13.49 5.45 -30.24
CA ALA A 243 -13.00 4.97 -28.96
C ALA A 243 -14.03 5.28 -27.87
N ASP A 244 -14.62 4.25 -27.30
CA ASP A 244 -15.34 4.23 -26.04
C ASP A 244 -14.42 3.63 -24.96
N GLY A 245 -14.13 4.44 -23.93
CA GLY A 245 -13.28 4.05 -22.82
C GLY A 245 -14.00 3.09 -21.88
N THR A 246 -13.66 1.81 -21.96
CA THR A 246 -14.02 0.82 -20.93
C THR A 246 -13.01 0.84 -19.80
N MET A 247 -13.45 1.26 -18.60
CA MET A 247 -12.78 0.96 -17.33
C MET A 247 -12.73 -0.56 -17.13
N GLY A 248 -11.53 -1.12 -17.07
CA GLY A 248 -11.31 -2.49 -16.58
C GLY A 248 -10.82 -2.44 -15.13
N LEU A 249 -11.41 -3.25 -14.25
CA LEU A 249 -10.75 -3.63 -13.00
C LEU A 249 -9.52 -4.46 -13.38
N LEU A 250 -8.34 -3.92 -13.12
CA LEU A 250 -7.11 -4.70 -13.09
C LEU A 250 -6.94 -5.23 -11.66
N ASP A 251 -6.75 -6.54 -11.54
CA ASP A 251 -6.23 -7.15 -10.32
C ASP A 251 -4.78 -6.67 -10.14
N LEU A 252 -4.54 -5.95 -9.04
CA LEU A 252 -3.25 -5.39 -8.62
C LEU A 252 -2.89 -5.92 -7.24
#